data_AF-A0A1M7NXY4-F1
#
_entry.id   AF-A0A1M7NXY4-F1
#
_cell.length_a   1.000
_cell.length_b   1.000
_cell.length_c   1.000
_cell.angle_alpha   90.00
_cell.angle_beta   90.00
_cell.angle_gamma   90.00
#
_symmetry.space_group_name_H-M   'P 1'
#
loop_
_entity.id
_entity.type
_entity.pdbx_description
1 polymer ?
#
loop_
_entity_poly.entity_id
_entity_poly.type
_entity_poly.pdbx_seq_one_letter_code
_entity_poly.pdbx_strand_id
1 'polypeptide(L)'
;MANQLKAGQTDNMADSLAQYIDTAMHNEWKLTKGEELPDKEGAEDRQILFAAIAQGVLKFLEDHRVDLITTDDSGDSGMTTHHHAMAFTVGTYRPDLP
;
A
#
# COMPACT_ATOMS: atom_id res chain seq x y z
N MET A 1 -15.50 5.68 -9.74
CA MET A 1 -15.37 5.95 -8.29
C MET A 1 -13.95 5.62 -7.90
N ALA A 2 -13.22 6.52 -7.25
CA ALA A 2 -11.87 6.22 -6.78
C ALA A 2 -11.96 5.28 -5.57
N ASN A 3 -11.30 4.12 -5.62
CA ASN A 3 -11.23 3.24 -4.46
C ASN A 3 -10.39 3.91 -3.36
N GLN A 4 -10.94 4.00 -2.16
CA GLN A 4 -10.23 4.53 -1.00
C GLN A 4 -9.01 3.66 -0.69
N LEU A 5 -7.86 4.28 -0.42
CA LEU A 5 -6.68 3.58 0.10
C LEU A 5 -7.01 3.00 1.47
N LYS A 6 -6.81 1.68 1.65
CA LYS A 6 -7.08 0.97 2.89
C LYS A 6 -5.78 0.43 3.48
N ALA A 7 -5.58 0.60 4.79
CA ALA A 7 -4.42 0.04 5.47
C ALA A 7 -4.50 -1.48 5.59
N GLY A 8 -5.66 -1.99 6.02
CA GLY A 8 -5.83 -3.39 6.41
C GLY A 8 -5.65 -3.59 7.91
N GLN A 9 -6.26 -4.65 8.43
CA GLN A 9 -6.18 -5.10 9.82
C GLN A 9 -5.88 -6.60 9.84
N THR A 10 -5.42 -7.13 10.98
CA THR A 10 -5.04 -8.55 11.12
C THR A 10 -6.20 -9.51 10.86
N ASP A 11 -7.44 -9.07 11.08
CA ASP A 11 -8.68 -9.81 10.81
C ASP A 11 -9.22 -9.59 9.40
N ASN A 12 -8.75 -8.58 8.67
CA ASN A 12 -9.13 -8.32 7.28
C ASN A 12 -8.06 -7.49 6.54
N MET A 13 -7.22 -8.19 5.77
CA MET A 13 -6.20 -7.58 4.91
C MET A 13 -6.65 -7.43 3.45
N ALA A 14 -7.85 -7.90 3.07
CA ALA A 14 -8.26 -7.91 1.67
C ALA A 14 -8.38 -6.50 1.06
N ASP A 15 -7.92 -6.36 -0.18
CA ASP A 15 -7.89 -5.12 -0.96
C ASP A 15 -7.24 -3.94 -0.20
N SER A 16 -6.17 -4.23 0.55
CA SER A 16 -5.49 -3.27 1.41
C SER A 16 -3.98 -3.25 1.21
N LEU A 17 -3.34 -2.15 1.62
CA LEU A 17 -1.89 -2.00 1.59
C LEU A 17 -1.18 -3.14 2.33
N ALA A 18 -1.75 -3.63 3.44
CA ALA A 18 -1.19 -4.76 4.16
C ALA A 18 -1.15 -6.05 3.31
N GLN A 19 -2.15 -6.33 2.47
CA GLN A 19 -2.11 -7.46 1.54
C GLN A 19 -1.08 -7.26 0.42
N TYR A 20 -0.91 -6.04 -0.07
CA TYR A 20 0.15 -5.73 -1.03
C TYR A 20 1.55 -5.98 -0.42
N ILE A 21 1.74 -5.61 0.86
CA ILE A 21 2.99 -5.89 1.59
C ILE A 21 3.19 -7.40 1.78
N ASP A 22 2.14 -8.13 2.15
CA ASP A 22 2.18 -9.58 2.33
C ASP A 22 2.55 -10.31 1.02
N THR A 23 1.93 -9.92 -0.08
CA THR A 23 2.24 -10.46 -1.42
C THR A 23 3.70 -10.19 -1.81
N ALA A 24 4.17 -8.96 -1.58
CA ALA A 24 5.57 -8.61 -1.82
C ALA A 24 6.53 -9.44 -0.94
N MET A 25 6.16 -9.71 0.32
CA MET A 25 6.95 -10.56 1.22
C MET A 25 7.05 -11.99 0.68
N HIS A 26 5.94 -12.59 0.24
CA HIS A 26 5.95 -13.93 -0.37
C HIS A 26 6.89 -13.97 -1.59
N ASN A 27 6.80 -12.97 -2.47
CA ASN A 27 7.63 -12.87 -3.67
C ASN A 27 9.12 -12.75 -3.32
N GLU A 28 9.49 -11.82 -2.43
CA GLU A 28 10.88 -11.62 -2.03
C GLU A 28 11.44 -12.81 -1.26
N TRP A 29 10.64 -13.45 -0.40
CA TRP A 29 11.06 -14.65 0.32
C TRP A 29 11.40 -15.78 -0.64
N LYS A 30 10.51 -16.09 -1.58
CA LYS A 30 10.74 -17.16 -2.57
C LYS A 30 11.95 -16.89 -3.44
N LEU A 31 12.12 -15.65 -3.90
CA LEU A 31 13.29 -15.27 -4.70
C LEU A 31 14.61 -15.35 -3.91
N THR A 32 14.58 -15.04 -2.62
CA THR A 32 15.78 -14.99 -1.78
C THR A 32 16.15 -16.36 -1.20
N LYS A 33 15.15 -17.15 -0.81
CA LYS A 33 15.33 -18.42 -0.11
C LYS A 33 15.16 -19.64 -1.01
N GLY A 34 14.51 -19.47 -2.17
CA GLY A 34 14.20 -20.57 -3.08
C GLY A 34 13.05 -21.46 -2.61
N GLU A 35 12.35 -21.07 -1.55
CA GLU A 35 11.24 -21.80 -0.94
C GLU A 35 10.08 -20.86 -0.65
N GLU A 36 8.87 -21.40 -0.49
CA GLU A 36 7.70 -20.60 -0.12
C GLU A 36 7.81 -20.06 1.31
N LEU A 37 7.22 -18.90 1.55
CA LEU A 37 7.11 -18.34 2.90
C LEU A 37 6.26 -19.30 3.77
N PRO A 38 6.73 -19.71 4.97
CA PRO A 38 5.96 -20.65 5.80
C PRO A 38 4.64 -20.07 6.30
N ASP A 39 3.52 -20.74 6.02
CA ASP A 39 2.17 -20.28 6.39
C ASP A 39 1.83 -20.42 7.88
N LYS A 40 2.69 -21.08 8.66
CA LYS A 40 2.40 -21.41 10.08
C LYS A 40 3.27 -20.63 11.04
N GLU A 41 4.58 -20.85 10.98
CA GLU A 41 5.50 -20.27 11.94
C GLU A 41 5.67 -18.77 11.69
N GLY A 42 5.35 -17.96 12.71
CA GLY A 42 5.41 -16.51 12.66
C GLY A 42 4.45 -15.86 11.65
N ALA A 43 3.45 -16.59 11.13
CA ALA A 43 2.51 -16.03 10.16
C ALA A 43 1.66 -14.91 10.78
N GLU A 44 1.12 -15.14 11.98
CA GLU A 44 0.34 -14.15 12.72
C GLU A 44 1.18 -12.91 13.09
N ASP A 45 2.42 -13.11 13.57
CA ASP A 45 3.33 -12.00 13.88
C ASP A 45 3.67 -11.15 12.65
N ARG A 46 3.85 -11.79 11.49
CA ARG A 46 4.07 -11.09 10.22
C ARG A 46 2.84 -10.30 9.79
N GLN A 47 1.64 -10.88 9.91
CA GLN A 47 0.40 -10.18 9.61
C GLN A 47 0.20 -8.94 10.50
N ILE A 48 0.49 -9.05 11.80
CA ILE A 48 0.51 -7.92 12.74
C ILE A 48 1.49 -6.85 12.27
N LEU A 49 2.71 -7.24 11.91
CA LEU A 49 3.74 -6.32 11.43
C LEU A 49 3.30 -5.60 10.14
N PHE A 50 2.74 -6.32 9.18
CA PHE A 50 2.31 -5.73 7.90
C PHE A 50 1.13 -4.77 8.09
N ALA A 51 0.15 -5.14 8.93
CA ALA A 51 -0.95 -4.24 9.28
C ALA A 51 -0.43 -2.98 9.98
N ALA A 52 0.51 -3.09 10.93
CA ALA A 52 1.09 -1.95 11.62
C ALA A 52 1.85 -1.01 10.68
N ILE A 53 2.67 -1.56 9.77
CA ILE A 53 3.39 -0.78 8.75
C ILE A 53 2.39 -0.05 7.84
N ALA A 54 1.38 -0.76 7.32
CA ALA A 54 0.38 -0.18 6.44
C ALA A 54 -0.39 0.97 7.10
N GLN A 55 -0.80 0.78 8.37
CA GLN A 55 -1.47 1.82 9.16
C GLN A 55 -0.56 3.03 9.39
N GLY A 56 0.70 2.79 9.77
CA GLY A 56 1.67 3.86 9.98
C GLY A 56 1.93 4.68 8.71
N VAL A 57 2.13 4.02 7.57
CA VAL A 57 2.36 4.69 6.28
C VAL A 57 1.16 5.54 5.87
N LEU A 58 -0.05 4.98 5.87
CA LEU A 58 -1.23 5.75 5.47
C LEU A 58 -1.53 6.89 6.44
N LYS A 59 -1.34 6.68 7.75
CA LYS A 59 -1.48 7.75 8.75
C LYS A 59 -0.47 8.87 8.52
N PHE A 60 0.79 8.52 8.26
CA PHE A 60 1.83 9.51 7.96
C PHE A 60 1.50 10.32 6.71
N LEU A 61 1.07 9.67 5.62
CA LEU A 61 0.68 10.34 4.38
C LEU A 61 -0.52 11.27 4.57
N GLU A 62 -1.53 10.84 5.33
CA GLU A 62 -2.69 11.67 5.68
C GLU A 62 -2.27 12.92 6.48
N ASP A 63 -1.40 12.75 7.47
CA ASP A 63 -0.91 13.85 8.30
C ASP A 63 -0.05 14.86 7.53
N HIS A 64 0.64 14.41 6.48
CA HIS A 64 1.48 15.23 5.61
C HIS A 64 0.85 15.49 4.25
N ARG A 65 -0.49 15.41 4.15
CA ARG A 65 -1.20 15.56 2.87
C ARG A 65 -0.92 16.90 2.16
N VAL A 66 -0.57 17.94 2.90
CA VAL A 66 -0.21 19.26 2.38
C VAL A 66 1.16 19.30 1.72
N ASP A 67 2.04 18.37 2.09
CA ASP A 67 3.39 18.23 1.56
C ASP A 67 3.44 17.27 0.37
N LEU A 68 2.38 16.49 0.17
CA LEU A 68 2.19 15.68 -1.04
C LEU A 68 1.88 16.62 -2.20
N ILE A 69 2.92 16.98 -2.96
CA ILE A 69 2.80 17.77 -4.19
C ILE A 69 1.93 16.97 -5.17
N THR A 70 0.67 17.35 -5.28
CA THR A 70 -0.26 16.78 -6.24
C THR A 70 -0.36 17.75 -7.42
N THR A 71 -0.23 17.24 -8.63
CA THR A 71 -0.42 18.05 -9.83
C THR A 71 -1.87 18.54 -9.85
N ASP A 72 -2.04 19.86 -9.93
CA ASP A 72 -3.34 20.52 -10.04
C ASP A 72 -3.91 20.21 -11.44
N ASP A 73 -5.05 19.51 -11.52
CA ASP A 73 -5.79 19.36 -12.78
C ASP A 73 -6.85 20.48 -12.83
N SER A 74 -6.41 21.73 -12.76
CA SER A 74 -7.28 22.91 -12.80
C SER A 74 -7.71 23.21 -14.25
N GLY A 75 -8.55 22.33 -14.79
CA GLY A 75 -9.37 22.63 -15.96
C GLY A 75 -10.61 23.42 -15.56
N ASP A 76 -10.48 24.75 -15.48
CA ASP A 76 -11.53 25.76 -15.64
C ASP A 76 -12.74 25.80 -14.65
N SER A 77 -12.86 26.94 -13.96
CA SER A 77 -14.07 27.59 -13.43
C SER A 77 -15.03 26.83 -12.47
N GLY A 78 -14.99 27.22 -11.19
CA GLY A 78 -16.16 27.18 -10.29
C GLY A 78 -15.92 26.44 -8.96
N MET A 79 -16.57 26.92 -7.89
CA MET A 79 -16.58 26.34 -6.53
C MET A 79 -16.84 24.83 -6.55
N THR A 80 -15.78 24.03 -6.62
CA THR A 80 -15.90 22.57 -6.69
C THR A 80 -14.73 21.95 -5.94
N THR A 81 -15.04 20.99 -5.08
CA THR A 81 -14.15 20.16 -4.28
C THR A 81 -12.84 19.85 -5.02
N HIS A 82 -11.71 20.32 -4.49
CA HIS A 82 -10.39 20.05 -5.06
C HIS A 82 -10.06 18.56 -4.92
N HIS A 83 -10.00 17.85 -6.04
CA HIS A 83 -9.53 16.48 -6.11
C HIS A 83 -8.05 16.48 -6.48
N HIS A 84 -7.21 16.06 -5.55
CA HIS A 84 -5.78 15.91 -5.77
C HIS A 84 -5.51 14.51 -6.35
N ALA A 85 -5.09 14.44 -7.61
CA ALA A 85 -4.64 13.18 -8.22
C ALA A 85 -3.13 13.01 -7.97
N MET A 86 -2.75 12.06 -7.12
CA MET A 86 -1.35 11.66 -6.99
C MET A 86 -0.97 10.75 -8.16
N ALA A 87 -0.28 11.30 -9.16
CA ALA A 87 0.42 10.51 -10.17
C ALA A 87 1.83 10.21 -9.65
N PHE A 88 2.08 8.97 -9.21
CA PHE A 88 3.44 8.51 -8.91
C PHE A 88 3.83 7.38 -9.85
N THR A 89 5.04 7.47 -10.40
CA THR A 89 5.69 6.36 -11.08
C THR A 89 6.59 5.69 -10.06
N VAL A 90 6.26 4.49 -9.63
CA VAL A 90 7.21 3.69 -8.86
C VAL A 90 8.33 3.28 -9.82
N GLY A 91 9.59 3.33 -9.37
CA GLY A 91 10.72 2.75 -10.09
C GLY A 91 10.54 1.24 -10.29
N THR A 92 11.62 0.51 -10.55
CA THR A 92 11.54 -0.95 -10.78
C THR A 92 10.87 -1.68 -9.61
N TYR A 93 9.61 -2.08 -9.78
CA TYR A 93 9.00 -3.18 -9.03
C TYR A 93 9.67 -4.47 -9.48
N ARG A 94 10.00 -5.38 -8.55
CA ARG A 94 10.21 -6.77 -8.98
C ARG A 94 8.86 -7.29 -9.49
N PRO A 95 8.82 -7.89 -10.69
CA PRO A 95 7.57 -8.42 -11.23
C PRO A 95 7.03 -9.49 -10.29
N ASP A 96 5.71 -9.52 -10.16
CA ASP A 96 5.02 -10.60 -9.45
C ASP A 96 5.44 -11.95 -10.03
N LEU A 97 5.56 -12.95 -9.16
CA LEU A 97 5.84 -14.31 -9.59
C LEU A 97 4.66 -14.84 -10.43
N PRO A 98 4.94 -15.62 -11.49
CA PRO A 98 3.90 -16.21 -12.34
C PRO A 98 3.02 -17.23 -11.60
#